data_AF-A0A3M1R9U7-F1
#
_entry.id   AF-A0A3M1R9U7-F1
#
_cell.length_a   1.000
_cell.length_b   1.000
_cell.length_c   1.000
_cell.angle_alpha   90.00
_cell.angle_beta   90.00
_cell.angle_gamma   90.00
#
_symmetry.space_group_name_H-M   'P 1'
#
loop_
_entity.id
_entity.type
_entity.pdbx_description
1 polymer ?
#
loop_
_entity_poly.entity_id
_entity_poly.type
_entity_poly.pdbx_seq_one_letter_code
_entity_poly.pdbx_strand_id
1 'polypeptide(L)'
;IADWKPEGRLTAKAIFLKWAGPPSQKTAVFAASRVGWLRDDLLGQLGFDASLFDDLLPDHKPSSAAERLAWHHLGVKDRECFYALLAAVRKAPPGLLEQTALETLAATQRRSTPVEPLFNRPLQQRGKLVRLEGTARRVERVDVTSPDIQQRFGIDHYYTIYLFTEDSQNYPLTICVPSLPDDLPLGEGAGYHEHVSAAGFFMKTWAFQPAGVLDPDSESAPWQLAPLIIGTDVRRYSPLHSLAGTNWLLVFPGLLLLLVFFVWLAVWWFNRQDARRRILPSEVSASPAIGPKSPENEPTAPEEADEA
;
A
#
# COMPACT_ATOMS: atom_id res chain seq x y z
N ILE A 1 -33.58 -4.23 24.71
CA ILE A 1 -33.31 -3.74 23.33
C ILE A 1 -32.76 -2.35 23.51
N ALA A 2 -31.44 -2.19 23.42
CA ALA A 2 -30.78 -0.91 23.64
C ALA A 2 -31.30 0.13 22.64
N ASP A 3 -31.35 1.38 23.08
CA ASP A 3 -31.72 2.58 22.33
C ASP A 3 -30.79 2.75 21.12
N TRP A 4 -31.02 1.99 20.05
CA TRP A 4 -30.31 2.13 18.79
C TRP A 4 -30.92 3.32 18.05
N LYS A 5 -30.21 4.45 18.08
CA LYS A 5 -30.47 5.58 17.20
C LYS A 5 -29.55 5.45 16.00
N PRO A 6 -30.01 4.96 14.84
CA PRO A 6 -29.21 5.07 13.64
C PRO A 6 -28.99 6.56 13.36
N GLU A 7 -27.75 7.01 13.41
CA GLU A 7 -27.38 8.29 12.80
C GLU A 7 -27.61 8.14 11.28
N GLY A 8 -28.52 8.94 10.74
CA GLY A 8 -28.93 8.89 9.33
C GLY A 8 -30.43 8.76 9.09
N ARG A 9 -30.80 8.48 7.84
CA ARG A 9 -32.18 8.35 7.37
C ARG A 9 -32.48 6.94 6.91
N LEU A 10 -33.63 6.41 7.29
CA LEU A 10 -34.14 5.15 6.73
C LEU A 10 -34.96 5.45 5.47
N THR A 11 -34.81 4.63 4.44
CA THR A 11 -35.55 4.72 3.18
C THR A 11 -36.16 3.37 2.85
N ALA A 12 -37.37 3.34 2.32
CA ALA A 12 -37.99 2.10 1.87
C ALA A 12 -38.97 2.38 0.74
N LYS A 13 -38.94 1.55 -0.30
CA LYS A 13 -40.06 1.43 -1.24
C LYS A 13 -41.04 0.43 -0.64
N ALA A 14 -42.15 0.93 -0.12
CA ALA A 14 -43.05 0.15 0.71
C ALA A 14 -44.51 0.30 0.27
N ILE A 15 -45.29 -0.77 0.44
CA ILE A 15 -46.74 -0.79 0.23
C ILE A 15 -47.41 -0.55 1.58
N PHE A 16 -48.32 0.41 1.65
CA PHE A 16 -49.14 0.63 2.83
C PHE A 16 -50.08 -0.57 3.05
N LEU A 17 -50.11 -1.11 4.27
CA LEU A 17 -50.95 -2.24 4.62
C LEU A 17 -52.18 -1.81 5.42
N LYS A 18 -51.98 -1.16 6.57
CA LYS A 18 -53.05 -0.77 7.49
C LYS A 18 -52.59 0.25 8.52
N TRP A 19 -53.55 0.81 9.24
CA TRP A 19 -53.30 1.49 10.51
C TRP A 19 -53.31 0.46 11.66
N ALA A 20 -52.35 0.55 12.58
CA ALA A 20 -52.27 -0.24 13.80
C ALA A 20 -52.24 0.69 15.03
N GLY A 21 -52.53 0.14 16.21
CA GLY A 21 -52.51 0.88 17.47
C GLY A 21 -53.89 1.42 17.90
N PRO A 22 -53.97 1.98 19.12
CA PRO A 22 -55.20 2.53 19.66
C PRO A 22 -55.66 3.78 18.89
N PRO A 23 -56.94 4.20 19.00
CA PRO A 23 -57.46 5.36 18.28
C PRO A 23 -56.68 6.67 18.52
N SER A 24 -56.09 6.82 19.71
CA SER A 24 -55.27 7.96 20.12
C SER A 24 -53.84 7.96 19.57
N GLN A 25 -53.36 6.83 19.04
CA GLN A 25 -52.00 6.68 18.51
C GLN A 25 -51.97 5.66 17.37
N LYS A 26 -52.52 6.06 16.22
CA LYS A 26 -52.49 5.23 15.01
C LYS A 26 -51.12 5.31 14.35
N THR A 27 -50.51 4.15 14.13
CA THR A 27 -49.26 3.99 13.40
C THR A 27 -49.54 3.35 12.05
N ALA A 28 -49.04 3.96 10.96
CA ALA A 28 -49.11 3.35 9.64
C ALA A 28 -48.15 2.16 9.57
N VAL A 29 -48.64 1.02 9.07
CA VAL A 29 -47.86 -0.18 8.84
C VAL A 29 -47.64 -0.34 7.34
N PHE A 30 -46.38 -0.51 6.95
CA PHE A 30 -45.97 -0.74 5.57
C PHE A 30 -45.24 -2.07 5.45
N ALA A 31 -45.35 -2.72 4.29
CA ALA A 31 -44.48 -3.82 3.88
C ALA A 31 -43.47 -3.33 2.86
N ALA A 32 -42.19 -3.57 3.11
CA ALA A 32 -41.10 -3.31 2.19
C ALA A 32 -40.27 -4.58 2.01
N SER A 33 -39.71 -4.79 0.83
CA SER A 33 -38.74 -5.87 0.61
C SER A 33 -37.41 -5.62 1.32
N ARG A 34 -37.05 -4.34 1.52
CA ARG A 34 -35.85 -3.89 2.21
C ARG A 34 -36.09 -2.50 2.81
N VAL A 35 -35.49 -2.27 3.98
CA VAL A 35 -35.31 -0.94 4.55
C VAL A 35 -33.86 -0.55 4.33
N GLY A 36 -33.64 0.46 3.51
CA GLY A 36 -32.32 1.02 3.27
C GLY A 36 -31.92 2.01 4.36
N TRP A 37 -30.62 2.14 4.57
CA TRP A 37 -30.03 3.04 5.55
C TRP A 37 -29.07 4.03 4.86
N LEU A 38 -29.49 5.29 4.77
CA LEU A 38 -28.65 6.39 4.32
C LEU A 38 -27.94 6.98 5.55
N ARG A 39 -26.65 6.65 5.70
CA ARG A 39 -25.80 7.16 6.78
C ARG A 39 -25.73 8.70 6.76
N ASP A 40 -25.47 9.30 7.91
CA ASP A 40 -25.23 10.74 8.01
C ASP A 40 -23.76 11.10 7.68
N ASP A 41 -23.31 10.66 6.51
CA ASP A 41 -21.97 10.91 5.99
C ASP A 41 -22.00 11.13 4.47
N LEU A 42 -20.84 11.38 3.86
CA LEU A 42 -20.73 11.62 2.43
C LEU A 42 -21.37 10.48 1.61
N LEU A 43 -21.19 9.22 2.04
CA LEU A 43 -21.70 8.08 1.29
C LEU A 43 -23.24 8.03 1.29
N GLY A 44 -23.87 8.30 2.45
CA GLY A 44 -25.32 8.44 2.53
C GLY A 44 -25.87 9.69 1.84
N GLN A 45 -25.10 10.79 1.80
CA GLN A 45 -25.42 12.01 1.03
C GLN A 45 -25.42 11.75 -0.48
N LEU A 46 -24.53 10.87 -0.97
CA LEU A 46 -24.52 10.37 -2.35
C LEU A 46 -25.69 9.39 -2.64
N GLY A 47 -26.50 9.09 -1.63
CA GLY A 47 -27.69 8.25 -1.75
C GLY A 47 -27.40 6.75 -1.76
N PHE A 48 -26.24 6.33 -1.26
CA PHE A 48 -25.92 4.91 -1.12
C PHE A 48 -26.62 4.30 0.10
N ASP A 49 -27.27 3.16 -0.10
CA ASP A 49 -27.90 2.36 0.95
C ASP A 49 -26.85 1.50 1.65
N ALA A 50 -26.45 1.89 2.87
CA ALA A 50 -25.45 1.20 3.66
C ALA A 50 -25.86 -0.22 4.10
N SER A 51 -27.15 -0.56 4.08
CA SER A 51 -27.60 -1.93 4.36
C SER A 51 -27.11 -2.94 3.32
N LEU A 52 -26.72 -2.48 2.12
CA LEU A 52 -26.10 -3.33 1.11
C LEU A 52 -24.75 -3.91 1.55
N PHE A 53 -24.08 -3.32 2.54
CA PHE A 53 -22.86 -3.91 3.10
C PHE A 53 -23.11 -5.17 3.92
N ASP A 54 -24.34 -5.37 4.42
CA ASP A 54 -24.71 -6.57 5.18
C ASP A 54 -24.75 -7.80 4.27
N ASP A 55 -25.10 -7.62 2.99
CA ASP A 55 -25.08 -8.69 1.97
C ASP A 55 -23.66 -9.21 1.68
N LEU A 56 -22.62 -8.47 2.08
CA LEU A 56 -21.21 -8.86 1.94
C LEU A 56 -20.71 -9.71 3.11
N LEU A 57 -21.50 -9.88 4.17
CA LEU A 57 -21.15 -10.74 5.29
C LEU A 57 -21.46 -12.20 4.92
N PRO A 58 -20.59 -13.15 5.30
CA PRO A 58 -20.87 -14.54 5.03
C PRO A 58 -21.97 -15.04 5.97
N ASP A 59 -22.90 -15.84 5.43
CA ASP A 59 -24.00 -16.44 6.21
C ASP A 59 -23.48 -17.37 7.33
N HIS A 60 -22.30 -17.95 7.11
CA HIS A 60 -21.59 -18.83 8.03
C HIS A 60 -20.08 -18.64 7.89
N LYS A 61 -19.32 -19.02 8.91
CA LYS A 61 -17.85 -18.99 8.83
C LYS A 61 -17.39 -20.00 7.77
N PRO A 62 -16.62 -19.59 6.75
CA PRO A 62 -16.17 -20.51 5.70
C PRO A 62 -15.29 -21.61 6.30
N SER A 63 -15.61 -22.85 5.96
CA SER A 63 -15.02 -24.07 6.52
C SER A 63 -13.86 -24.59 5.66
N SER A 64 -13.86 -24.31 4.35
CA SER A 64 -12.83 -24.75 3.41
C SER A 64 -12.05 -23.58 2.77
N ALA A 65 -10.90 -23.89 2.18
CA ALA A 65 -10.13 -22.91 1.41
C ALA A 65 -10.89 -22.42 0.16
N ALA A 66 -11.62 -23.32 -0.50
CA ALA A 66 -12.46 -23.00 -1.64
C ALA A 66 -13.61 -22.05 -1.25
N GLU A 67 -14.27 -22.28 -0.12
CA GLU A 67 -15.31 -21.37 0.41
C GLU A 67 -14.76 -20.00 0.77
N ARG A 68 -13.56 -19.95 1.40
CA ARG A 68 -12.89 -18.67 1.68
C ARG A 68 -12.60 -17.90 0.41
N LEU A 69 -12.08 -18.57 -0.62
CA LEU A 69 -11.82 -17.94 -1.90
C LEU A 69 -13.12 -17.47 -2.57
N ALA A 70 -14.16 -18.32 -2.61
CA ALA A 70 -15.49 -18.02 -3.14
C ALA A 70 -16.09 -16.74 -2.55
N TRP A 71 -15.94 -16.52 -1.24
CA TRP A 71 -16.39 -15.30 -0.55
C TRP A 71 -15.70 -14.03 -1.04
N HIS A 72 -14.44 -14.13 -1.48
CA HIS A 72 -13.69 -13.00 -2.00
C HIS A 72 -13.95 -12.73 -3.49
N HIS A 73 -14.57 -13.64 -4.24
CA HIS A 73 -14.99 -13.31 -5.61
C HIS A 73 -16.08 -12.23 -5.62
N LEU A 74 -16.12 -11.43 -6.68
CA LEU A 74 -17.23 -10.53 -6.95
C LEU A 74 -18.37 -11.33 -7.58
N GLY A 75 -19.29 -11.81 -6.74
CA GLY A 75 -20.37 -12.71 -7.15
C GLY A 75 -21.75 -12.06 -7.23
N VAL A 76 -22.79 -12.89 -7.40
CA VAL A 76 -24.20 -12.45 -7.44
C VAL A 76 -24.60 -11.70 -6.16
N LYS A 77 -24.12 -12.15 -4.98
CA LYS A 77 -24.40 -11.50 -3.70
C LYS A 77 -23.81 -10.09 -3.59
N ASP A 78 -22.61 -9.87 -4.12
CA ASP A 78 -21.93 -8.57 -4.03
C ASP A 78 -22.39 -7.60 -5.13
N ARG A 79 -22.99 -8.12 -6.20
CA ARG A 79 -23.30 -7.40 -7.44
C ARG A 79 -24.11 -6.13 -7.18
N GLU A 80 -25.16 -6.24 -6.37
CA GLU A 80 -26.04 -5.11 -6.06
C GLU A 80 -25.29 -4.02 -5.29
N CYS A 81 -24.53 -4.40 -4.24
CA CYS A 81 -23.70 -3.48 -3.47
C CYS A 81 -22.65 -2.79 -4.35
N PHE A 82 -21.96 -3.55 -5.22
CA PHE A 82 -20.93 -3.05 -6.11
C PHE A 82 -21.47 -1.97 -7.06
N TYR A 83 -22.53 -2.28 -7.81
CA TYR A 83 -23.09 -1.36 -8.79
C TYR A 83 -23.83 -0.18 -8.14
N ALA A 84 -24.47 -0.38 -6.99
CA ALA A 84 -25.06 0.72 -6.24
C ALA A 84 -23.99 1.69 -5.73
N LEU A 85 -22.85 1.19 -5.26
CA LEU A 85 -21.73 2.01 -4.81
C LEU A 85 -21.09 2.76 -5.98
N LEU A 86 -20.88 2.07 -7.10
CA LEU A 86 -20.36 2.66 -8.34
C LEU A 86 -21.29 3.77 -8.87
N ALA A 87 -22.61 3.54 -8.84
CA ALA A 87 -23.61 4.54 -9.20
C ALA A 87 -23.65 5.72 -8.21
N ALA A 88 -23.41 5.48 -6.91
CA ALA A 88 -23.35 6.54 -5.91
C ALA A 88 -22.13 7.44 -6.11
N VAL A 89 -20.93 6.88 -6.32
CA VAL A 89 -19.73 7.69 -6.57
C VAL A 89 -19.79 8.45 -7.89
N ARG A 90 -20.47 7.90 -8.92
CA ARG A 90 -20.68 8.61 -10.20
C ARG A 90 -21.53 9.89 -10.05
N LYS A 91 -22.36 9.98 -9.01
CA LYS A 91 -23.16 11.19 -8.72
C LYS A 91 -22.36 12.27 -7.99
N ALA A 92 -21.16 11.96 -7.50
CA ALA A 92 -20.35 12.92 -6.79
C ALA A 92 -19.88 14.04 -7.75
N PRO A 93 -19.98 15.31 -7.35
CA PRO A 93 -19.31 16.40 -8.04
C PRO A 93 -17.80 16.11 -8.20
N PRO A 94 -17.18 16.50 -9.33
CA PRO A 94 -15.76 16.29 -9.55
C PRO A 94 -14.90 16.86 -8.42
N GLY A 95 -13.99 16.06 -7.90
CA GLY A 95 -13.07 16.42 -6.82
C GLY A 95 -13.66 16.36 -5.41
N LEU A 96 -14.96 16.10 -5.22
CA LEU A 96 -15.57 16.06 -3.90
C LEU A 96 -14.94 14.98 -3.01
N LEU A 97 -14.80 13.75 -3.52
CA LEU A 97 -14.22 12.64 -2.76
C LEU A 97 -12.77 12.92 -2.39
N GLU A 98 -11.99 13.44 -3.34
CA GLU A 98 -10.60 13.82 -3.15
C GLU A 98 -10.46 14.90 -2.06
N GLN A 99 -11.26 15.96 -2.14
CA GLN A 99 -11.24 17.05 -1.15
C GLN A 99 -11.63 16.56 0.25
N THR A 100 -12.74 15.83 0.38
CA THR A 100 -13.20 15.33 1.68
C THR A 100 -12.19 14.36 2.30
N ALA A 101 -11.53 13.53 1.49
CA ALA A 101 -10.49 12.63 1.97
C ALA A 101 -9.25 13.41 2.44
N LEU A 102 -8.82 14.43 1.70
CA LEU A 102 -7.71 15.31 2.09
C LEU A 102 -8.00 16.08 3.38
N GLU A 103 -9.21 16.60 3.56
CA GLU A 103 -9.63 17.27 4.81
C GLU A 103 -9.52 16.32 6.01
N THR A 104 -9.92 15.06 5.84
CA THR A 104 -9.80 14.02 6.87
C THR A 104 -8.33 13.71 7.17
N LEU A 105 -7.49 13.62 6.14
CA LEU A 105 -6.07 13.27 6.28
C LEU A 105 -5.23 14.43 6.83
N ALA A 106 -5.65 15.69 6.60
CA ALA A 106 -4.99 16.90 7.09
C ALA A 106 -4.85 16.91 8.62
N ALA A 107 -5.85 16.37 9.34
CA ALA A 107 -5.79 16.22 10.80
C ALA A 107 -4.62 15.35 11.28
N THR A 108 -4.12 14.46 10.42
CA THR A 108 -2.97 13.59 10.69
C THR A 108 -1.72 13.97 9.89
N GLN A 109 -1.73 15.12 9.22
CA GLN A 109 -0.66 15.61 8.34
C GLN A 109 -0.25 14.60 7.25
N ARG A 110 -1.19 13.77 6.79
CA ARG A 110 -0.97 12.77 5.73
C ARG A 110 -1.55 13.26 4.41
N ARG A 111 -1.00 12.72 3.31
CA ARG A 111 -1.56 12.88 1.97
C ARG A 111 -2.31 11.63 1.51
N SER A 112 -1.86 10.45 1.92
CA SER A 112 -2.52 9.17 1.59
C SER A 112 -3.01 8.44 2.84
N THR A 113 -4.08 7.68 2.69
CA THR A 113 -4.58 6.74 3.69
C THR A 113 -3.59 5.56 3.82
N PRO A 114 -3.17 5.19 5.04
CA PRO A 114 -2.37 3.99 5.25
C PRO A 114 -3.11 2.74 4.77
N VAL A 115 -2.44 1.85 4.05
CA VAL A 115 -3.10 0.69 3.45
C VAL A 115 -3.21 -0.52 4.38
N GLU A 116 -2.37 -0.61 5.43
CA GLU A 116 -2.39 -1.71 6.42
C GLU A 116 -3.79 -2.07 6.93
N PRO A 117 -4.64 -1.11 7.37
CA PRO A 117 -5.96 -1.44 7.88
C PRO A 117 -6.90 -2.00 6.80
N LEU A 118 -6.67 -1.67 5.53
CA LEU A 118 -7.48 -2.15 4.39
C LEU A 118 -7.24 -3.64 4.14
N PHE A 119 -6.01 -4.11 4.36
CA PHE A 119 -5.64 -5.53 4.27
C PHE A 119 -6.02 -6.31 5.53
N ASN A 120 -5.71 -5.77 6.71
CA ASN A 120 -5.76 -6.54 7.96
C ASN A 120 -7.08 -6.41 8.72
N ARG A 121 -7.85 -5.34 8.49
CA ARG A 121 -9.13 -5.08 9.19
C ARG A 121 -10.26 -4.72 8.22
N PRO A 122 -10.47 -5.46 7.11
CA PRO A 122 -11.34 -5.04 6.01
C PRO A 122 -12.79 -4.79 6.43
N LEU A 123 -13.34 -5.58 7.36
CA LEU A 123 -14.70 -5.39 7.87
C LEU A 123 -14.90 -4.02 8.52
N GLN A 124 -13.87 -3.49 9.20
CA GLN A 124 -13.91 -2.18 9.86
C GLN A 124 -13.71 -1.02 8.89
N GLN A 125 -13.28 -1.28 7.66
CA GLN A 125 -13.04 -0.24 6.65
C GLN A 125 -14.20 -0.06 5.68
N ARG A 126 -15.22 -0.94 5.71
CA ARG A 126 -16.38 -0.88 4.81
C ARG A 126 -17.05 0.49 4.82
N GLY A 127 -17.22 1.04 3.62
CA GLY A 127 -17.83 2.34 3.40
C GLY A 127 -17.01 3.53 3.90
N LYS A 128 -15.76 3.34 4.36
CA LYS A 128 -14.88 4.47 4.69
C LYS A 128 -14.27 5.06 3.43
N LEU A 129 -14.28 6.39 3.37
CA LEU A 129 -13.59 7.14 2.34
C LEU A 129 -12.08 7.03 2.57
N VAL A 130 -11.36 6.69 1.51
CA VAL A 130 -9.89 6.60 1.48
C VAL A 130 -9.37 7.42 0.31
N ARG A 131 -8.14 7.89 0.44
CA ARG A 131 -7.36 8.47 -0.66
C ARG A 131 -6.04 7.73 -0.77
N LEU A 132 -5.71 7.30 -1.97
CA LEU A 132 -4.53 6.49 -2.24
C LEU A 132 -3.66 7.18 -3.27
N GLU A 133 -2.35 7.09 -3.08
CA GLU A 133 -1.31 7.55 -4.00
C GLU A 133 -0.35 6.39 -4.28
N GLY A 134 -0.09 6.12 -5.56
CA GLY A 134 0.79 5.01 -5.92
C GLY A 134 1.05 4.91 -7.42
N THR A 135 1.58 3.76 -7.81
CA THR A 135 1.87 3.42 -9.20
C THR A 135 0.84 2.40 -9.69
N ALA A 136 0.02 2.80 -10.66
CA ALA A 136 -0.83 1.90 -11.42
C ALA A 136 0.04 1.06 -12.35
N ARG A 137 -0.04 -0.27 -12.21
CA ARG A 137 0.69 -1.23 -13.07
C ARG A 137 -0.22 -1.94 -14.07
N ARG A 138 -1.53 -1.77 -13.93
CA ARG A 138 -2.55 -2.23 -14.88
C ARG A 138 -3.78 -1.35 -14.77
N VAL A 139 -4.28 -0.91 -15.91
CA VAL A 139 -5.56 -0.21 -16.05
C VAL A 139 -6.31 -0.85 -17.19
N GLU A 140 -7.49 -1.36 -16.89
CA GLU A 140 -8.33 -2.06 -17.85
C GLU A 140 -9.75 -1.54 -17.83
N ARG A 141 -10.42 -1.68 -18.98
CA ARG A 141 -11.83 -1.39 -19.13
C ARG A 141 -12.62 -2.69 -18.99
N VAL A 142 -13.66 -2.66 -18.18
CA VAL A 142 -14.57 -3.78 -17.98
C VAL A 142 -15.94 -3.44 -18.55
N ASP A 143 -16.37 -4.20 -19.55
CA ASP A 143 -17.71 -4.11 -20.13
C ASP A 143 -18.76 -4.73 -19.20
N VAL A 144 -19.83 -4.00 -18.96
CA VAL A 144 -21.01 -4.49 -18.23
C VAL A 144 -22.08 -4.85 -19.25
N THR A 145 -22.19 -6.15 -19.55
CA THR A 145 -23.14 -6.67 -20.54
C THR A 145 -24.52 -6.99 -19.97
N SER A 146 -24.72 -6.90 -18.65
CA SER A 146 -25.97 -7.25 -17.97
C SER A 146 -27.05 -6.17 -18.23
N PRO A 147 -28.14 -6.47 -18.97
CA PRO A 147 -29.14 -5.46 -19.34
C PRO A 147 -29.84 -4.83 -18.14
N ASP A 148 -30.05 -5.59 -17.06
CA ASP A 148 -30.68 -5.07 -15.85
C ASP A 148 -29.80 -4.03 -15.13
N ILE A 149 -28.48 -4.20 -15.15
CA ILE A 149 -27.54 -3.26 -14.54
C ILE A 149 -27.48 -1.98 -15.37
N GLN A 150 -27.40 -2.12 -16.70
CA GLN A 150 -27.47 -0.98 -17.61
C GLN A 150 -28.78 -0.18 -17.42
N GLN A 151 -29.93 -0.85 -17.32
CA GLN A 151 -31.21 -0.18 -17.16
C GLN A 151 -31.37 0.50 -15.78
N ARG A 152 -30.96 -0.17 -14.70
CA ARG A 152 -31.18 0.30 -13.32
C ARG A 152 -30.16 1.35 -12.87
N PHE A 153 -28.91 1.16 -13.25
CA PHE A 153 -27.78 2.00 -12.81
C PHE A 153 -27.21 2.89 -13.92
N GLY A 154 -27.55 2.62 -15.19
CA GLY A 154 -26.98 3.34 -16.33
C GLY A 154 -25.48 3.06 -16.51
N ILE A 155 -25.00 1.89 -16.08
CA ILE A 155 -23.59 1.50 -16.12
C ILE A 155 -23.42 0.43 -17.20
N ASP A 156 -22.72 0.78 -18.27
CA ASP A 156 -22.36 -0.09 -19.40
C ASP A 156 -20.88 -0.49 -19.37
N HIS A 157 -20.04 0.26 -18.66
CA HIS A 157 -18.65 -0.08 -18.40
C HIS A 157 -18.16 0.59 -17.12
N TYR A 158 -17.00 0.14 -16.66
CA TYR A 158 -16.17 0.80 -15.67
C TYR A 158 -14.71 0.46 -15.94
N TYR A 159 -13.81 1.04 -15.15
CA TYR A 159 -12.38 0.79 -15.26
C TYR A 159 -11.84 0.23 -13.96
N THR A 160 -10.90 -0.70 -14.07
CA THR A 160 -10.21 -1.30 -12.94
C THR A 160 -8.74 -0.89 -12.99
N ILE A 161 -8.27 -0.32 -11.88
CA ILE A 161 -6.89 0.14 -11.69
C ILE A 161 -6.26 -0.73 -10.61
N TYR A 162 -5.12 -1.36 -10.94
CA TYR A 162 -4.29 -2.09 -9.99
C TYR A 162 -3.18 -1.17 -9.50
N LEU A 163 -3.40 -0.57 -8.33
CA LEU A 163 -2.53 0.42 -7.70
C LEU A 163 -1.58 -0.23 -6.70
N PHE A 164 -0.30 0.11 -6.78
CA PHE A 164 0.72 -0.30 -5.82
C PHE A 164 1.19 0.94 -5.06
N THR A 165 1.00 0.96 -3.74
CA THR A 165 1.44 2.06 -2.88
C THR A 165 2.78 1.71 -2.24
N GLU A 166 3.50 2.71 -1.72
CA GLU A 166 4.79 2.50 -1.07
C GLU A 166 4.67 1.57 0.15
N ASP A 167 3.54 1.64 0.87
CA ASP A 167 3.25 0.88 2.08
C ASP A 167 2.49 -0.44 1.82
N SER A 168 2.24 -0.83 0.57
CA SER A 168 1.51 -2.07 0.24
C SER A 168 2.37 -3.31 0.09
N GLN A 169 3.70 -3.22 0.23
CA GLN A 169 4.63 -4.38 0.12
C GLN A 169 4.46 -5.19 -1.18
N ASN A 170 4.25 -4.50 -2.31
CA ASN A 170 3.95 -5.11 -3.62
C ASN A 170 2.61 -5.88 -3.70
N TYR A 171 1.70 -5.74 -2.73
CA TYR A 171 0.31 -6.17 -2.90
C TYR A 171 -0.49 -5.05 -3.56
N PRO A 172 -1.29 -5.34 -4.60
CA PRO A 172 -2.10 -4.31 -5.23
C PRO A 172 -3.32 -3.96 -4.37
N LEU A 173 -3.78 -2.73 -4.54
CA LEU A 173 -5.12 -2.28 -4.24
C LEU A 173 -5.86 -2.16 -5.57
N THR A 174 -7.11 -2.61 -5.60
CA THR A 174 -7.95 -2.51 -6.78
C THR A 174 -8.91 -1.36 -6.62
N ILE A 175 -8.89 -0.46 -7.59
CA ILE A 175 -9.78 0.70 -7.62
C ILE A 175 -10.67 0.58 -8.85
N CYS A 176 -11.98 0.49 -8.63
CA CYS A 176 -12.95 0.55 -9.72
C CYS A 176 -13.55 1.95 -9.80
N VAL A 177 -13.53 2.52 -11.00
CA VAL A 177 -14.00 3.88 -11.27
C VAL A 177 -14.91 3.92 -12.49
N PRO A 178 -15.93 4.79 -12.50
CA PRO A 178 -16.90 4.83 -13.61
C PRO A 178 -16.29 5.42 -14.89
N SER A 179 -15.29 6.30 -14.76
CA SER A 179 -14.59 6.93 -15.88
C SER A 179 -13.11 7.14 -15.53
N LEU A 180 -12.26 7.15 -16.55
CA LEU A 180 -10.85 7.54 -16.44
C LEU A 180 -10.67 8.96 -17.01
N PRO A 181 -9.66 9.71 -16.52
CA PRO A 181 -9.27 10.94 -17.18
C PRO A 181 -8.60 10.63 -18.53
N ASP A 182 -8.75 11.54 -19.51
CA ASP A 182 -8.29 11.33 -20.89
C ASP A 182 -6.77 11.14 -21.01
N ASP A 183 -6.00 11.61 -20.01
CA ASP A 183 -4.54 11.55 -19.97
C ASP A 183 -3.97 10.27 -19.31
N LEU A 184 -4.85 9.37 -18.84
CA LEU A 184 -4.49 8.09 -18.25
C LEU A 184 -4.80 6.94 -19.23
N PRO A 185 -3.79 6.40 -19.94
CA PRO A 185 -4.01 5.34 -20.92
C PRO A 185 -4.36 4.01 -20.25
N LEU A 186 -5.11 3.17 -20.97
CA LEU A 186 -5.24 1.75 -20.61
C LEU A 186 -3.91 1.02 -20.88
N GLY A 187 -3.62 -0.03 -20.10
CA GLY A 187 -2.43 -0.84 -20.34
C GLY A 187 -2.06 -1.74 -19.16
N GLU A 188 -1.06 -2.59 -19.40
CA GLU A 188 -0.49 -3.51 -18.42
C GLU A 188 0.95 -3.91 -18.81
N GLY A 189 1.63 -4.64 -17.92
CA GLY A 189 2.93 -5.24 -18.20
C GLY A 189 4.14 -4.42 -17.71
N ALA A 190 5.34 -4.91 -18.00
CA ALA A 190 6.59 -4.40 -17.40
C ALA A 190 6.89 -2.92 -17.70
N GLY A 191 6.35 -2.39 -18.80
CA GLY A 191 6.53 -0.98 -19.19
C GLY A 191 5.42 -0.03 -18.73
N TYR A 192 4.34 -0.55 -18.14
CA TYR A 192 3.20 0.27 -17.73
C TYR A 192 3.34 0.67 -16.25
N HIS A 193 3.68 1.94 -16.02
CA HIS A 193 3.83 2.51 -14.68
C HIS A 193 3.28 3.93 -14.68
N GLU A 194 2.06 4.09 -14.22
CA GLU A 194 1.40 5.39 -14.15
C GLU A 194 1.20 5.84 -12.71
N HIS A 195 1.74 6.99 -12.34
CA HIS A 195 1.56 7.54 -11.01
C HIS A 195 0.19 8.20 -10.90
N VAL A 196 -0.65 7.63 -10.05
CA VAL A 196 -2.06 8.05 -9.92
C VAL A 196 -2.46 8.22 -8.47
N SER A 197 -3.28 9.24 -8.23
CA SER A 197 -4.01 9.43 -6.98
C SER A 197 -5.48 9.17 -7.22
N ALA A 198 -6.15 8.51 -6.28
CA ALA A 198 -7.59 8.26 -6.38
C ALA A 198 -8.23 8.28 -4.99
N ALA A 199 -9.47 8.77 -4.93
CA ALA A 199 -10.30 8.74 -3.74
C ALA A 199 -11.54 7.87 -3.97
N GLY A 200 -11.91 7.10 -2.94
CA GLY A 200 -13.02 6.16 -3.05
C GLY A 200 -13.40 5.53 -1.73
N PHE A 201 -14.49 4.78 -1.73
CA PHE A 201 -14.96 4.06 -0.57
C PHE A 201 -14.45 2.63 -0.61
N PHE A 202 -13.86 2.16 0.50
CA PHE A 202 -13.49 0.75 0.63
C PHE A 202 -14.75 -0.11 0.69
N MET A 203 -14.85 -1.12 -0.17
CA MET A 203 -16.01 -2.02 -0.25
C MET A 203 -15.75 -3.34 0.47
N LYS A 204 -14.81 -4.15 -0.03
CA LYS A 204 -14.45 -5.46 0.51
C LYS A 204 -13.03 -5.85 0.10
N THR A 205 -12.51 -6.93 0.68
CA THR A 205 -11.38 -7.65 0.10
C THR A 205 -11.91 -8.56 -1.00
N TRP A 206 -11.32 -8.49 -2.19
CA TRP A 206 -11.70 -9.32 -3.33
C TRP A 206 -10.54 -10.20 -3.82
N ALA A 207 -10.88 -11.32 -4.45
CA ALA A 207 -9.94 -12.24 -5.08
C ALA A 207 -9.87 -11.93 -6.57
N PHE A 208 -8.64 -11.77 -7.07
CA PHE A 208 -8.35 -11.56 -8.48
C PHE A 208 -7.19 -12.44 -8.93
N GLN A 209 -7.10 -12.68 -10.23
CA GLN A 209 -5.92 -13.29 -10.83
C GLN A 209 -5.00 -12.19 -11.37
N PRO A 210 -3.74 -12.14 -10.92
CA PRO A 210 -2.73 -11.33 -11.58
C PRO A 210 -2.67 -11.69 -13.06
N ALA A 211 -2.43 -10.71 -13.93
CA ALA A 211 -2.12 -10.99 -15.32
C ALA A 211 -0.90 -11.92 -15.36
N GLY A 212 -1.08 -13.11 -15.95
CA GLY A 212 -0.01 -14.09 -16.09
C GLY A 212 1.10 -13.53 -16.96
N VAL A 213 2.34 -13.81 -16.55
CA VAL A 213 3.50 -13.79 -17.46
C VAL A 213 3.11 -14.57 -18.71
N LEU A 214 3.39 -14.01 -19.89
CA LEU A 214 3.08 -14.54 -21.22
C LEU A 214 3.84 -15.86 -21.50
N ASP A 215 3.61 -16.90 -20.70
CA ASP A 215 4.18 -18.23 -20.90
C ASP A 215 3.02 -19.26 -20.92
N PRO A 216 2.70 -19.85 -22.07
CA PRO A 216 1.61 -20.81 -22.22
C PRO A 216 1.79 -22.10 -21.41
N ASP A 217 3.00 -22.36 -20.90
CA ASP A 217 3.30 -23.49 -19.99
C ASP A 217 3.24 -23.11 -18.50
N SER A 218 2.98 -21.84 -18.16
CA SER A 218 2.88 -21.40 -16.77
C SER A 218 1.51 -21.77 -16.19
N GLU A 219 1.52 -22.53 -15.09
CA GLU A 219 0.32 -22.73 -14.26
C GLU A 219 -0.32 -21.37 -13.95
N SER A 220 -1.64 -21.25 -14.17
CA SER A 220 -2.39 -20.02 -13.95
C SER A 220 -1.98 -19.35 -12.63
N ALA A 221 -1.62 -18.07 -12.69
CA ALA A 221 -1.15 -17.34 -11.51
C ALA A 221 -2.11 -17.54 -10.33
N PRO A 222 -1.58 -17.82 -9.12
CA PRO A 222 -2.43 -18.07 -7.96
C PRO A 222 -3.31 -16.86 -7.68
N TRP A 223 -4.56 -17.12 -7.26
CA TRP A 223 -5.47 -16.08 -6.82
C TRP A 223 -4.84 -15.24 -5.73
N GLN A 224 -4.92 -13.92 -5.87
CA GLN A 224 -4.44 -12.96 -4.90
C GLN A 224 -5.61 -12.18 -4.31
N LEU A 225 -5.45 -11.75 -3.06
CA LEU A 225 -6.43 -10.91 -2.37
C LEU A 225 -5.97 -9.46 -2.42
N ALA A 226 -6.91 -8.56 -2.74
CA ALA A 226 -6.67 -7.12 -2.72
C ALA A 226 -7.84 -6.38 -2.03
N PRO A 227 -7.59 -5.25 -1.38
CA PRO A 227 -8.60 -4.23 -1.11
C PRO A 227 -9.32 -3.82 -2.40
N LEU A 228 -10.64 -3.84 -2.41
CA LEU A 228 -11.48 -3.29 -3.47
C LEU A 228 -12.06 -1.95 -3.02
N ILE A 229 -11.69 -0.89 -3.73
CA ILE A 229 -12.14 0.48 -3.52
C ILE A 229 -13.00 0.88 -4.72
N ILE A 230 -14.13 1.52 -4.46
CA ILE A 230 -14.99 2.09 -5.50
C ILE A 230 -14.92 3.60 -5.40
N GLY A 231 -14.42 4.25 -6.44
CA GLY A 231 -14.07 5.67 -6.39
C GLY A 231 -14.42 6.44 -7.64
N THR A 232 -13.99 7.70 -7.63
CA THR A 232 -14.00 8.60 -8.78
C THR A 232 -12.77 9.51 -8.69
N ASP A 233 -12.61 10.45 -9.62
CA ASP A 233 -11.58 11.50 -9.56
C ASP A 233 -10.14 10.96 -9.56
N VAL A 234 -9.87 9.94 -10.38
CA VAL A 234 -8.49 9.50 -10.62
C VAL A 234 -7.73 10.64 -11.27
N ARG A 235 -6.55 10.96 -10.73
CA ARG A 235 -5.65 11.96 -11.29
C ARG A 235 -4.28 11.37 -11.50
N ARG A 236 -3.72 11.59 -12.68
CA ARG A 236 -2.30 11.36 -12.92
C ARG A 236 -1.52 12.47 -12.24
N TYR A 237 -0.45 12.13 -11.55
CA TYR A 237 0.48 13.13 -11.00
C TYR A 237 1.91 12.68 -11.26
N SER A 238 2.81 13.64 -11.46
CA SER A 238 4.24 13.33 -11.42
C SER A 238 4.67 13.34 -9.96
N PRO A 239 5.17 12.23 -9.40
CA PRO A 239 5.79 12.30 -8.08
C PRO A 239 6.92 13.32 -8.18
N LEU A 240 6.92 14.31 -7.29
CA LEU A 240 8.12 15.09 -7.06
C LEU A 240 9.20 14.07 -6.74
N HIS A 241 10.21 13.97 -7.62
CA HIS A 241 11.32 13.04 -7.45
C HIS A 241 11.71 13.02 -5.97
N SER A 242 11.41 11.91 -5.30
CA SER A 242 11.98 11.66 -4.00
C SER A 242 13.48 11.69 -4.21
N LEU A 243 14.14 12.70 -3.65
CA LEU A 243 15.61 12.78 -3.59
C LEU A 243 16.21 11.63 -2.76
N ALA A 244 15.46 10.55 -2.49
CA ALA A 244 15.92 9.29 -1.92
C ALA A 244 16.60 8.36 -2.95
N GLY A 245 17.08 8.93 -4.06
CA GLY A 245 18.04 8.31 -4.98
C GLY A 245 19.45 8.90 -4.85
N THR A 246 19.83 9.46 -3.70
CA THR A 246 21.25 9.74 -3.47
C THR A 246 21.95 8.41 -3.31
N ASN A 247 22.59 7.93 -4.38
CA ASN A 247 23.46 6.76 -4.39
C ASN A 247 24.54 6.90 -3.32
N TRP A 248 24.25 6.46 -2.10
CA TRP A 248 25.22 6.30 -1.00
C TRP A 248 26.39 5.41 -1.44
N LEU A 249 26.16 4.53 -2.42
CA LEU A 249 27.18 3.77 -3.16
C LEU A 249 28.25 4.63 -3.86
N LEU A 250 28.03 5.92 -4.14
CA LEU A 250 29.04 6.84 -4.67
C LEU A 250 29.69 7.72 -3.58
N VAL A 251 28.98 7.97 -2.48
CA VAL A 251 29.47 8.83 -1.38
C VAL A 251 30.51 8.08 -0.54
N PHE A 252 30.29 6.79 -0.24
CA PHE A 252 31.20 5.98 0.57
C PHE A 252 32.57 5.74 -0.10
N PRO A 253 32.68 5.38 -1.38
CA PRO A 253 33.97 5.24 -2.06
C PRO A 253 34.70 6.58 -2.18
N GLY A 254 33.97 7.67 -2.43
CA GLY A 254 34.54 9.01 -2.53
C GLY A 254 35.20 9.45 -1.22
N LEU A 255 34.51 9.25 -0.09
CA LEU A 255 35.04 9.58 1.24
C LEU A 255 36.24 8.69 1.63
N LEU A 256 36.17 7.39 1.30
CA LEU A 256 37.26 6.44 1.54
C LEU A 256 38.52 6.82 0.75
N LEU A 257 38.38 7.16 -0.54
CA LEU A 257 39.50 7.61 -1.38
C LEU A 257 40.09 8.91 -0.87
N LEU A 258 39.27 9.84 -0.38
CA LEU A 258 39.71 11.09 0.22
C LEU A 258 40.52 10.85 1.50
N LEU A 259 40.07 9.91 2.34
CA LEU A 259 40.78 9.54 3.56
C LEU A 259 42.12 8.87 3.25
N VAL A 260 42.14 7.93 2.29
CA VAL A 260 43.39 7.29 1.83
C VAL A 260 44.35 8.33 1.25
N PHE A 261 43.86 9.29 0.48
CA PHE A 261 44.66 10.38 -0.07
C PHE A 261 45.27 11.27 1.03
N PHE A 262 44.51 11.62 2.07
CA PHE A 262 45.02 12.39 3.20
C PHE A 262 46.05 11.63 4.03
N VAL A 263 45.83 10.32 4.28
CA VAL A 263 46.82 9.47 4.96
C VAL A 263 48.11 9.38 4.15
N TRP A 264 48.00 9.18 2.83
CA TRP A 264 49.15 9.15 1.93
C TRP A 264 49.93 10.47 1.93
N LEU A 265 49.22 11.61 1.89
CA LEU A 265 49.83 12.95 1.98
C LEU A 265 50.54 13.16 3.32
N ALA A 266 49.94 12.74 4.43
CA ALA A 266 50.55 12.85 5.76
C ALA A 266 51.85 12.03 5.84
N VAL A 267 51.82 10.76 5.42
CA VAL A 267 53.02 9.89 5.41
C VAL A 267 54.11 10.46 4.52
N TRP A 268 53.76 10.95 3.33
CA TRP A 268 54.70 11.57 2.41
C TRP A 268 55.34 12.83 3.03
N TRP A 269 54.56 13.66 3.73
CA TRP A 269 55.05 14.88 4.35
C TRP A 269 55.99 14.58 5.53
N PHE A 270 55.67 13.59 6.37
CA PHE A 270 56.53 13.14 7.48
C PHE A 270 57.84 12.49 6.98
N ASN A 271 57.79 11.61 5.97
CA ASN A 271 59.00 11.02 5.39
C ASN A 271 59.91 12.08 4.73
N ARG A 272 59.33 13.14 4.15
CA ARG A 272 60.10 14.23 3.55
C ARG A 272 60.76 15.13 4.61
N GLN A 273 60.20 15.21 5.81
CA GLN A 273 60.85 15.88 6.95
C GLN A 273 62.01 15.06 7.52
N ASP A 274 61.89 13.74 7.56
CA ASP A 274 62.95 12.86 8.10
C ASP A 274 64.17 12.75 7.16
N ALA A 275 63.95 12.86 5.84
CA ALA A 275 65.04 12.94 4.86
C ALA A 275 65.93 14.20 5.01
N ARG A 276 65.48 15.25 5.71
CA ARG A 276 66.30 16.44 6.01
C ARG A 276 67.13 16.32 7.29
N ARG A 277 66.92 15.29 8.12
CA ARG A 277 67.68 15.09 9.37
C ARG A 277 68.82 14.09 9.28
N ARG A 278 69.01 13.41 8.13
CA ARG A 278 70.06 12.39 7.93
C ARG A 278 71.31 12.88 7.19
N ILE A 279 71.65 14.16 7.26
CA ILE A 279 72.96 14.66 6.84
C ILE A 279 73.69 15.23 8.07
N LEU A 280 74.30 14.34 8.86
CA LEU A 280 75.46 14.64 9.68
C LEU A 280 76.40 13.42 9.62
N PRO A 281 77.63 13.55 9.07
CA PRO A 281 78.60 12.48 9.02
C PRO A 281 79.15 12.13 10.40
N SER A 282 79.41 10.84 10.59
CA SER A 282 80.21 10.26 11.67
C SER A 282 81.66 10.74 11.64
N GLU A 283 82.20 11.18 12.77
CA GLU A 283 83.65 11.24 13.03
C GLU A 283 84.02 10.49 14.32
N VAL A 284 85.24 9.97 14.29
CA VAL A 284 85.86 8.88 15.05
C VAL A 284 86.62 9.38 16.29
N SER A 285 86.63 8.61 17.40
CA SER A 285 87.75 8.36 18.36
C SER A 285 87.21 8.06 19.77
N ALA A 286 87.75 7.18 20.62
CA ALA A 286 88.90 6.29 20.59
C ALA A 286 88.75 5.25 21.74
N SER A 287 89.39 4.09 21.58
CA SER A 287 89.68 3.07 22.62
C SER A 287 91.02 3.42 23.32
N PRO A 288 91.35 3.01 24.58
CA PRO A 288 91.72 1.61 24.88
C PRO A 288 91.45 1.05 26.32
N ALA A 289 91.33 -0.29 26.36
CA ALA A 289 91.84 -1.32 27.33
C ALA A 289 91.52 -1.20 28.84
N ILE A 290 91.15 -2.26 29.59
CA ILE A 290 91.89 -3.50 29.91
C ILE A 290 90.90 -4.55 30.52
N GLY A 291 90.98 -5.84 30.13
CA GLY A 291 90.25 -7.00 30.72
C GLY A 291 90.98 -7.63 31.93
N PRO A 292 90.83 -8.93 32.27
CA PRO A 292 89.88 -9.96 31.81
C PRO A 292 89.28 -10.83 32.96
N LYS A 293 88.33 -11.73 32.65
CA LYS A 293 88.31 -13.16 33.08
C LYS A 293 87.08 -13.91 32.50
N SER A 294 87.38 -14.89 31.66
CA SER A 294 86.55 -16.07 31.29
C SER A 294 86.74 -17.18 32.34
N PRO A 295 86.10 -18.37 32.24
CA PRO A 295 85.05 -18.86 31.32
C PRO A 295 83.80 -19.34 32.12
N GLU A 296 82.72 -19.91 31.56
CA GLU A 296 82.59 -21.37 31.41
C GLU A 296 81.12 -21.77 31.05
N ASN A 297 81.01 -22.66 30.07
CA ASN A 297 79.94 -23.64 29.76
C ASN A 297 78.59 -23.23 29.12
N GLU A 298 78.53 -23.45 27.80
CA GLU A 298 77.47 -24.18 27.05
C GLU A 298 77.28 -25.63 27.62
N PRO A 299 76.29 -26.48 27.20
CA PRO A 299 75.31 -26.32 26.13
C PRO A 299 73.89 -26.90 26.40
N THR A 300 73.09 -26.88 25.33
CA THR A 300 72.11 -27.92 24.89
C THR A 300 70.63 -27.84 25.29
N ALA A 301 69.81 -28.05 24.25
CA ALA A 301 68.35 -28.05 24.16
C ALA A 301 67.73 -29.42 24.57
N PRO A 302 66.64 -29.90 23.95
CA PRO A 302 65.19 -29.58 24.14
C PRO A 302 64.37 -30.82 24.57
N GLU A 303 63.16 -30.67 25.12
CA GLU A 303 62.07 -31.70 25.14
C GLU A 303 60.84 -31.06 25.83
N GLU A 304 59.65 -30.93 25.23
CA GLU A 304 58.60 -31.93 24.91
C GLU A 304 57.69 -32.28 26.12
N ALA A 305 56.44 -32.68 25.80
CA ALA A 305 55.33 -33.18 26.64
C ALA A 305 54.43 -32.11 27.31
N ASP A 306 53.16 -31.97 26.87
CA ASP A 306 51.95 -32.68 27.38
C ASP A 306 51.48 -32.05 28.71
N GLU A 307 50.22 -31.86 29.06
CA GLU A 307 48.95 -32.50 28.72
C GLU A 307 47.85 -31.65 29.44
N ALA A 308 46.59 -31.81 29.01
CA ALA A 308 45.32 -31.52 29.72
C ALA A 308 44.81 -30.06 29.85
#